data_AF-A0A836RHQ7-F1
#
_entry.id   AF-A0A836RHQ7-F1
#
_cell.length_a   1.000
_cell.length_b   1.000
_cell.length_c   1.000
_cell.angle_alpha   90.00
_cell.angle_beta   90.00
_cell.angle_gamma   90.00
#
_symmetry.space_group_name_H-M   'P 1'
#
loop_
_entity.id
_entity.type
_entity.pdbx_description
1 polymer ?
#
loop_
_entity_poly.entity_id
_entity_poly.type
_entity_poly.pdbx_seq_one_letter_code
_entity_poly.pdbx_strand_id
1 'polypeptide(L)'
;MIESHDAEYFAEHLRGFVPPASFDAHAHLYRSEDALDTLPRHVEEESGDVGWAAYVRALRSWMGDRHPADGLFFTVPKPTLDRPQANRFVADQVRSRPGSRLLLLVHPEDDPQAIEATAESVPCAGLKVYHVYSGRSDSFDAPPDQFLPEWAWQLAHEHEWILMLHLVRSRALADPVNHRYVRDRCRRYPRARLILAHAARGFCGAHTVEAVATLRGLENVYFDTSGICEPHPLEAILRTFGPRRLLFGTDFSVSELRGRCVSVGDGFLWLYEHNVDWQGSQFAQPLRIGLESLLALKQACRTLRLTDSDVERIFCSNAHELLGLSRPARSVQAVYRRAKQLIPGGTQLLSKRPEMYAPDRWPAYFAEARGCEVIDLDGRRYWDLTTSGIGSCLLGYADPDVNAAVLRRVEFGSMCTLNSPDEVELAELLIALHPWADRVRFGRTGGESMAVAVRIARAHSGRDRVAFCGYHG
;
A
#
# COMPACT_ATOMS: atom_id res chain seq x y z
N MET A 1 -3.90 -30.33 -19.58
CA MET A 1 -2.98 -30.81 -18.54
C MET A 1 -2.25 -29.68 -17.83
N ILE A 2 -1.72 -28.67 -18.55
CA ILE A 2 -0.98 -27.55 -17.92
C ILE A 2 -1.92 -26.44 -17.39
N GLU A 3 -2.97 -26.04 -18.13
CA GLU A 3 -3.96 -25.07 -17.62
C GLU A 3 -4.74 -25.59 -16.40
N SER A 4 -5.02 -26.90 -16.36
CA SER A 4 -5.63 -27.55 -15.19
C SER A 4 -4.72 -27.48 -13.97
N HIS A 5 -3.39 -27.55 -14.16
CA HIS A 5 -2.42 -27.46 -13.06
C HIS A 5 -2.40 -26.08 -12.41
N ASP A 6 -2.39 -24.98 -13.19
CA ASP A 6 -2.39 -23.63 -12.63
C ASP A 6 -3.67 -23.32 -11.84
N ALA A 7 -4.83 -23.77 -12.33
CA ALA A 7 -6.10 -23.60 -11.67
C ALA A 7 -6.16 -24.38 -10.34
N GLU A 8 -5.67 -25.63 -10.34
CA GLU A 8 -5.52 -26.44 -9.12
C GLU A 8 -4.56 -25.78 -8.13
N TYR A 9 -3.40 -25.31 -8.62
CA TYR A 9 -2.39 -24.63 -7.81
C TYR A 9 -2.94 -23.35 -7.18
N PHE A 10 -3.69 -22.54 -7.94
CA PHE A 10 -4.37 -21.36 -7.42
C PHE A 10 -5.43 -21.74 -6.37
N ALA A 11 -6.24 -22.76 -6.65
CA ALA A 11 -7.28 -23.22 -5.74
C ALA A 11 -6.71 -23.65 -4.38
N GLU A 12 -5.59 -24.38 -4.40
CA GLU A 12 -4.91 -24.85 -3.19
C GLU A 12 -4.18 -23.72 -2.45
N HIS A 13 -3.44 -22.88 -3.17
CA HIS A 13 -2.49 -21.97 -2.54
C HIS A 13 -2.92 -20.51 -2.48
N LEU A 14 -3.86 -20.04 -3.29
CA LEU A 14 -4.16 -18.60 -3.44
C LEU A 14 -5.63 -18.25 -3.27
N ARG A 15 -6.57 -19.17 -3.52
CA ARG A 15 -8.02 -18.91 -3.45
C ARG A 15 -8.51 -18.34 -2.11
N GLY A 16 -7.91 -18.80 -1.00
CA GLY A 16 -8.23 -18.31 0.35
C GLY A 16 -7.56 -16.98 0.71
N PHE A 17 -6.61 -16.53 -0.12
CA PHE A 17 -5.89 -15.26 0.06
C PHE A 17 -6.48 -14.15 -0.80
N VAL A 18 -6.86 -14.44 -2.04
CA VAL A 18 -7.44 -13.46 -2.97
C VAL A 18 -8.93 -13.25 -2.64
N PRO A 19 -9.36 -12.03 -2.25
CA PRO A 19 -10.76 -11.74 -1.99
C PRO A 19 -11.60 -11.76 -3.28
N PRO A 20 -12.93 -11.98 -3.19
CA PRO A 20 -13.81 -11.84 -4.34
C PRO A 20 -13.88 -10.37 -4.78
N ALA A 21 -14.19 -10.14 -6.06
CA ALA A 21 -14.38 -8.79 -6.62
C ALA A 21 -13.19 -7.86 -6.34
N SER A 22 -11.98 -8.38 -6.54
CA SER A 22 -10.77 -7.58 -6.53
C SER A 22 -10.76 -6.57 -7.68
N PHE A 23 -9.96 -5.53 -7.51
CA PHE A 23 -9.71 -4.48 -8.49
C PHE A 23 -8.29 -4.64 -9.03
N ASP A 24 -8.13 -4.71 -10.34
CA ASP A 24 -6.82 -4.80 -11.00
C ASP A 24 -6.30 -3.41 -11.34
N ALA A 25 -5.30 -2.91 -10.60
CA ALA A 25 -4.74 -1.59 -10.83
C ALA A 25 -3.77 -1.51 -12.02
N HIS A 26 -3.45 -2.61 -12.70
CA HIS A 26 -2.51 -2.61 -13.82
C HIS A 26 -2.80 -3.76 -14.78
N ALA A 27 -3.48 -3.46 -15.89
CA ALA A 27 -3.73 -4.40 -16.97
C ALA A 27 -3.71 -3.72 -18.35
N HIS A 28 -3.31 -4.49 -19.37
CA HIS A 28 -3.20 -4.04 -20.75
C HIS A 28 -4.29 -4.62 -21.63
N LEU A 29 -4.97 -3.75 -22.39
CA LEU A 29 -5.89 -4.13 -23.46
C LEU A 29 -5.38 -3.53 -24.78
N TYR A 30 -5.38 -4.29 -25.86
CA TYR A 30 -4.77 -3.87 -27.12
C TYR A 30 -5.37 -4.58 -28.32
N ARG A 31 -5.21 -3.96 -29.49
CA ARG A 31 -5.57 -4.57 -30.77
C ARG A 31 -4.48 -5.53 -31.22
N SER A 32 -4.83 -6.52 -32.03
CA SER A 32 -3.87 -7.52 -32.54
C SER A 32 -2.64 -6.87 -33.20
N GLU A 33 -2.84 -5.83 -34.01
CA GLU A 33 -1.78 -5.09 -34.71
C GLU A 33 -0.84 -4.29 -33.77
N ASP A 34 -1.34 -3.94 -32.59
CA ASP A 34 -0.59 -3.21 -31.56
C ASP A 34 0.24 -4.15 -30.68
N ALA A 35 0.01 -5.46 -30.75
CA ALA A 35 0.65 -6.46 -29.90
C ALA A 35 2.18 -6.35 -29.94
N LEU A 36 2.79 -6.56 -28.78
CA LEU A 36 4.23 -6.71 -28.64
C LEU A 36 4.59 -8.18 -28.92
N ASP A 37 5.68 -8.42 -29.66
CA ASP A 37 6.10 -9.78 -30.02
C ASP A 37 6.42 -10.67 -28.81
N THR A 38 6.73 -10.05 -27.68
CA THR A 38 7.04 -10.74 -26.41
C THR A 38 5.80 -11.17 -25.64
N LEU A 39 4.60 -10.73 -26.02
CA LEU A 39 3.36 -11.04 -25.32
C LEU A 39 2.76 -12.38 -25.80
N PRO A 40 2.05 -13.10 -24.90
CA PRO A 40 1.50 -14.39 -25.25
C PRO A 40 0.34 -14.25 -26.25
N ARG A 41 0.47 -14.86 -27.44
CA ARG A 41 -0.61 -14.83 -28.45
C ARG A 41 -1.82 -15.71 -28.11
N HIS A 42 -1.67 -16.68 -27.21
CA HIS A 42 -2.76 -17.60 -26.83
C HIS A 42 -3.90 -16.91 -26.06
N VAL A 43 -3.71 -15.65 -25.63
CA VAL A 43 -4.72 -14.88 -24.91
C VAL A 43 -5.63 -14.08 -25.84
N GLU A 44 -5.32 -14.02 -27.14
CA GLU A 44 -6.06 -13.27 -28.16
C GLU A 44 -7.51 -13.79 -28.33
N GLU A 45 -8.46 -12.90 -28.65
CA GLU A 45 -9.82 -13.27 -29.05
C GLU A 45 -9.84 -13.85 -30.46
N GLU A 46 -11.00 -14.34 -30.92
CA GLU A 46 -11.16 -14.80 -32.31
C GLU A 46 -10.86 -13.70 -33.34
N SER A 47 -11.06 -12.43 -32.96
CA SER A 47 -10.67 -11.27 -33.76
C SER A 47 -9.16 -11.01 -33.80
N GLY A 48 -8.38 -11.68 -32.94
CA GLY A 48 -6.96 -11.39 -32.69
C GLY A 48 -6.72 -10.30 -31.65
N ASP A 49 -7.76 -9.55 -31.25
CA ASP A 49 -7.63 -8.47 -30.27
C ASP A 49 -7.58 -9.02 -28.84
N VAL A 50 -6.99 -8.24 -27.93
CA VAL A 50 -6.96 -8.52 -26.49
C VAL A 50 -7.80 -7.47 -25.79
N GLY A 51 -9.12 -7.69 -25.84
CA GLY A 51 -10.13 -6.88 -25.17
C GLY A 51 -10.50 -7.40 -23.79
N TRP A 52 -11.59 -6.87 -23.23
CA TRP A 52 -12.06 -7.31 -21.92
C TRP A 52 -12.42 -8.80 -21.88
N ALA A 53 -12.99 -9.34 -22.96
CA ALA A 53 -13.42 -10.73 -22.98
C ALA A 53 -12.21 -11.67 -22.93
N ALA A 54 -11.13 -11.36 -23.66
CA ALA A 54 -9.84 -12.02 -23.51
C ALA A 54 -9.30 -11.92 -22.08
N TYR A 55 -9.25 -10.73 -21.49
CA TYR A 55 -8.81 -10.49 -20.11
C TYR A 55 -9.56 -11.38 -19.10
N VAL A 56 -10.89 -11.36 -19.13
CA VAL A 56 -11.71 -12.17 -18.21
C VAL A 56 -11.53 -13.65 -18.46
N ARG A 57 -11.49 -14.09 -19.72
CA ARG A 57 -11.32 -15.51 -20.07
C ARG A 57 -9.98 -16.03 -19.56
N ALA A 58 -8.90 -15.30 -19.81
CA ALA A 58 -7.55 -15.68 -19.42
C ALA A 58 -7.42 -15.76 -17.90
N LEU A 59 -7.75 -14.69 -17.16
CA LEU A 59 -7.64 -14.70 -15.70
C LEU A 59 -8.60 -15.71 -15.05
N ARG A 60 -9.83 -15.86 -15.55
CA ARG A 60 -10.77 -16.86 -15.03
C ARG A 60 -10.27 -18.29 -15.21
N SER A 61 -9.47 -18.56 -16.24
CA SER A 61 -8.95 -19.91 -16.51
C SER A 61 -8.15 -20.49 -15.35
N TRP A 62 -7.47 -19.64 -14.56
CA TRP A 62 -6.64 -20.06 -13.44
C TRP A 62 -7.05 -19.43 -12.09
N MET A 63 -7.65 -18.24 -12.07
CA MET A 63 -8.17 -17.61 -10.83
C MET A 63 -9.61 -18.02 -10.49
N GLY A 64 -10.35 -18.61 -11.44
CA GLY A 64 -11.76 -18.97 -11.26
C GLY A 64 -12.65 -17.76 -10.95
N ASP A 65 -13.44 -17.85 -9.87
CA ASP A 65 -14.33 -16.79 -9.36
C ASP A 65 -13.60 -15.69 -8.56
N ARG A 66 -12.27 -15.79 -8.41
CA ARG A 66 -11.42 -14.79 -7.73
C ARG A 66 -10.74 -13.83 -8.69
N HIS A 67 -11.05 -13.90 -9.99
CA HIS A 67 -10.55 -12.94 -10.97
C HIS A 67 -11.04 -11.52 -10.64
N PRO A 68 -10.33 -10.46 -11.08
CA PRO A 68 -10.74 -9.10 -10.80
C PRO A 68 -12.04 -8.73 -11.52
N ALA A 69 -12.91 -7.99 -10.84
CA ALA A 69 -14.20 -7.55 -11.37
C ALA A 69 -14.11 -6.22 -12.13
N ASP A 70 -13.13 -5.39 -11.78
CA ASP A 70 -12.89 -4.06 -12.31
C ASP A 70 -11.38 -3.78 -12.38
N GLY A 71 -10.98 -2.71 -13.06
CA GLY A 71 -9.57 -2.35 -13.12
C GLY A 71 -9.22 -1.01 -13.75
N LEU A 72 -7.93 -0.70 -13.71
CA LEU A 72 -7.26 0.34 -14.49
C LEU A 72 -6.64 -0.29 -15.73
N PHE A 73 -7.13 0.13 -16.88
CA PHE A 73 -6.71 -0.41 -18.17
C PHE A 73 -5.98 0.66 -18.99
N PHE A 74 -4.96 0.24 -19.72
CA PHE A 74 -4.24 1.06 -20.69
C PHE A 74 -3.72 0.17 -21.80
N THR A 75 -3.24 0.76 -22.89
CA THR A 75 -2.71 -0.02 -24.01
C THR A 75 -1.22 -0.36 -23.82
N VAL A 76 -0.66 -1.15 -24.73
CA VAL A 76 0.75 -1.57 -24.70
C VAL A 76 1.67 -0.47 -25.25
N PRO A 77 2.87 -0.29 -24.68
CA PRO A 77 3.78 0.78 -25.10
C PRO A 77 4.66 0.38 -26.28
N LYS A 78 4.13 0.53 -27.51
CA LYS A 78 4.91 0.32 -28.74
C LYS A 78 5.38 1.67 -29.30
N PRO A 79 6.66 1.83 -29.72
CA PRO A 79 7.15 3.10 -30.26
C PRO A 79 6.34 3.60 -31.47
N THR A 80 5.91 2.69 -32.34
CA THR A 80 5.16 2.98 -33.57
C THR A 80 3.64 2.92 -33.38
N LEU A 81 3.15 2.97 -32.14
CA LEU A 81 1.73 2.83 -31.85
C LEU A 81 0.92 4.03 -32.36
N ASP A 82 -0.20 3.78 -33.03
CA ASP A 82 -1.26 4.78 -33.16
C ASP A 82 -1.94 4.95 -31.78
N ARG A 83 -1.35 5.81 -30.94
CA ARG A 83 -1.82 6.03 -29.56
C ARG A 83 -3.28 6.51 -29.52
N PRO A 84 -3.74 7.48 -30.35
CA PRO A 84 -5.15 7.87 -30.37
C PRO A 84 -6.12 6.71 -30.65
N GLN A 85 -5.80 5.84 -31.61
CA GLN A 85 -6.65 4.69 -31.91
C GLN A 85 -6.59 3.62 -30.81
N ALA A 86 -5.40 3.33 -30.28
CA ALA A 86 -5.22 2.38 -29.20
C ALA A 86 -5.92 2.83 -27.90
N ASN A 87 -5.83 4.11 -27.53
CA ASN A 87 -6.55 4.69 -26.39
C ASN A 87 -8.07 4.60 -26.58
N ARG A 88 -8.58 4.86 -27.79
CA ARG A 88 -10.01 4.70 -28.12
C ARG A 88 -10.48 3.26 -27.96
N PHE A 89 -9.69 2.29 -28.44
CA PHE A 89 -9.99 0.88 -28.26
C PHE A 89 -10.18 0.53 -26.77
N VAL A 90 -9.22 0.91 -25.91
CA VAL A 90 -9.34 0.65 -24.46
C VAL A 90 -10.53 1.39 -23.86
N ALA A 91 -10.77 2.65 -24.25
CA ALA A 91 -11.94 3.43 -23.80
C ALA A 91 -13.26 2.72 -24.12
N ASP A 92 -13.39 2.15 -25.32
CA ASP A 92 -14.58 1.40 -25.74
C ASP A 92 -14.76 0.13 -24.90
N GLN A 93 -13.66 -0.57 -24.57
CA GLN A 93 -13.68 -1.74 -23.70
C GLN A 93 -14.16 -1.41 -22.27
N VAL A 94 -13.82 -0.23 -21.73
CA VAL A 94 -14.22 0.12 -20.35
C VAL A 94 -15.51 0.94 -20.25
N ARG A 95 -16.08 1.44 -21.37
CA ARG A 95 -17.26 2.34 -21.36
C ARG A 95 -18.47 1.76 -20.65
N SER A 96 -18.73 0.46 -20.80
CA SER A 96 -19.86 -0.23 -20.16
C SER A 96 -19.55 -0.74 -18.74
N ARG A 97 -18.41 -0.36 -18.16
CA ARG A 97 -17.88 -0.88 -16.90
C ARG A 97 -17.74 0.22 -15.87
N PRO A 98 -18.79 0.50 -15.07
CA PRO A 98 -18.80 1.66 -14.18
C PRO A 98 -17.73 1.62 -13.09
N GLY A 99 -17.20 0.44 -12.72
CA GLY A 99 -16.09 0.31 -11.78
C GLY A 99 -14.70 0.41 -12.43
N SER A 100 -14.59 0.35 -13.76
CA SER A 100 -13.28 0.37 -14.45
C SER A 100 -12.96 1.74 -15.05
N ARG A 101 -11.67 2.05 -15.19
CA ARG A 101 -11.21 3.32 -15.78
C ARG A 101 -10.03 3.10 -16.73
N LEU A 102 -9.90 4.01 -17.67
CA LEU A 102 -8.77 4.11 -18.60
C LEU A 102 -7.65 5.00 -18.01
N LEU A 103 -6.40 4.62 -18.21
CA LEU A 103 -5.28 5.56 -18.21
C LEU A 103 -4.86 5.83 -19.66
N LEU A 104 -4.93 7.09 -20.11
CA LEU A 104 -4.53 7.45 -21.45
C LEU A 104 -3.02 7.29 -21.60
N LEU A 105 -2.60 6.49 -22.59
CA LEU A 105 -1.20 6.41 -22.96
C LEU A 105 -0.81 7.70 -23.71
N VAL A 106 0.17 8.44 -23.19
CA VAL A 106 0.59 9.73 -23.73
C VAL A 106 2.07 9.76 -24.10
N HIS A 107 2.41 10.69 -24.98
CA HIS A 107 3.76 11.02 -25.42
C HIS A 107 4.15 12.43 -24.96
N PRO A 108 5.44 12.71 -24.67
CA PRO A 108 5.88 14.01 -24.18
C PRO A 108 5.47 15.21 -25.02
N GLU A 109 5.40 15.01 -26.34
CA GLU A 109 5.06 16.02 -27.35
C GLU A 109 3.57 16.13 -27.68
N ASP A 110 2.70 15.34 -27.02
CA ASP A 110 1.25 15.46 -27.24
C ASP A 110 0.74 16.84 -26.77
N ASP A 111 -0.29 17.36 -27.45
CA ASP A 111 -0.96 18.62 -27.06
C ASP A 111 -1.79 18.41 -25.77
N PRO A 112 -1.45 19.11 -24.67
CA PRO A 112 -2.16 18.95 -23.40
C PRO A 112 -3.67 19.21 -23.49
N GLN A 113 -4.10 20.17 -24.32
CA GLN A 113 -5.52 20.51 -24.46
C GLN A 113 -6.29 19.40 -25.17
N ALA A 114 -5.67 18.78 -26.19
CA ALA A 114 -6.27 17.64 -26.89
C ALA A 114 -6.36 16.40 -25.99
N ILE A 115 -5.35 16.16 -25.15
CA ILE A 115 -5.37 15.08 -24.15
C ILE A 115 -6.48 15.31 -23.12
N GLU A 116 -6.59 16.53 -22.60
CA GLU A 116 -7.63 16.91 -21.64
C GLU A 116 -9.03 16.72 -22.22
N ALA A 117 -9.29 17.26 -23.41
CA ALA A 117 -10.58 17.08 -24.10
C ALA A 117 -10.92 15.60 -24.37
N THR A 118 -9.90 14.79 -24.70
CA THR A 118 -10.10 13.34 -24.86
C THR A 118 -10.47 12.69 -23.53
N ALA A 119 -9.77 13.03 -22.46
CA ALA A 119 -10.01 12.49 -21.12
C ALA A 119 -11.44 12.78 -20.61
N GLU A 120 -12.00 13.95 -20.91
CA GLU A 120 -13.38 14.33 -20.56
C GLU A 120 -14.44 13.50 -21.29
N SER A 121 -14.11 12.99 -22.49
CA SER A 121 -15.05 12.25 -23.35
C SER A 121 -15.15 10.75 -23.06
N VAL A 122 -14.27 10.22 -22.20
CA VAL A 122 -14.12 8.78 -21.92
C VAL A 122 -14.04 8.55 -20.40
N PRO A 123 -14.26 7.33 -19.88
CA PRO A 123 -14.09 7.04 -18.45
C PRO A 123 -12.60 6.99 -18.04
N CYS A 124 -11.92 8.14 -18.15
CA CYS A 124 -10.51 8.33 -17.84
C CYS A 124 -10.30 8.55 -16.33
N ALA A 125 -9.21 8.02 -15.78
CA ALA A 125 -8.73 8.31 -14.44
C ALA A 125 -7.34 8.98 -14.40
N GLY A 126 -6.71 9.14 -15.57
CA GLY A 126 -5.41 9.78 -15.68
C GLY A 126 -4.57 9.27 -16.83
N LEU A 127 -3.25 9.34 -16.66
CA LEU A 127 -2.28 9.15 -17.74
C LEU A 127 -1.31 8.02 -17.42
N LYS A 128 -0.94 7.28 -18.45
CA LYS A 128 0.12 6.29 -18.45
C LYS A 128 1.27 6.78 -19.31
N VAL A 129 2.49 6.72 -18.79
CA VAL A 129 3.71 7.12 -19.49
C VAL A 129 4.71 5.98 -19.57
N TYR A 130 5.51 5.97 -20.64
CA TYR A 130 6.54 4.95 -20.85
C TYR A 130 7.80 5.54 -21.48
N HIS A 131 8.94 5.01 -21.01
CA HIS A 131 10.27 5.41 -21.46
C HIS A 131 10.51 5.25 -22.97
N VAL A 132 9.79 4.35 -23.64
CA VAL A 132 9.89 4.15 -25.11
C VAL A 132 9.54 5.41 -25.90
N TYR A 133 8.86 6.38 -25.27
CA TYR A 133 8.52 7.68 -25.82
C TYR A 133 9.49 8.80 -25.44
N SER A 134 10.64 8.48 -24.85
CA SER A 134 11.68 9.47 -24.49
C SER A 134 12.45 10.04 -25.70
N GLY A 135 12.25 9.50 -26.90
CA GLY A 135 13.05 9.83 -28.09
C GLY A 135 14.47 9.25 -28.07
N ARG A 136 14.86 8.50 -27.03
CA ARG A 136 16.17 7.86 -26.90
C ARG A 136 16.21 6.46 -27.50
N SER A 137 17.34 6.08 -28.10
CA SER A 137 17.61 4.70 -28.49
C SER A 137 17.85 3.76 -27.30
N ASP A 138 18.46 4.28 -26.22
CA ASP A 138 18.72 3.58 -24.96
C ASP A 138 17.65 3.91 -23.91
N SER A 139 16.38 3.79 -24.29
CA SER A 139 15.25 4.25 -23.46
C SER A 139 15.22 3.65 -22.04
N PHE A 140 15.86 2.51 -21.78
CA PHE A 140 16.00 1.94 -20.44
C PHE A 140 16.93 2.71 -19.50
N ASP A 141 17.70 3.69 -19.98
CA ASP A 141 18.45 4.64 -19.14
C ASP A 141 17.83 6.05 -19.13
N ALA A 142 16.67 6.23 -19.77
CA ALA A 142 16.00 7.52 -19.84
C ALA A 142 15.65 8.05 -18.43
N PRO A 143 15.98 9.31 -18.10
CA PRO A 143 15.48 9.93 -16.88
C PRO A 143 13.97 10.23 -17.03
N PRO A 144 13.20 10.24 -15.93
CA PRO A 144 11.74 10.35 -15.99
C PRO A 144 11.22 11.62 -16.67
N ASP A 145 11.94 12.74 -16.56
CA ASP A 145 11.58 14.01 -17.18
C ASP A 145 11.53 13.97 -18.72
N GLN A 146 12.20 13.00 -19.35
CA GLN A 146 12.19 12.85 -20.80
C GLN A 146 10.96 12.12 -21.34
N PHE A 147 10.22 11.40 -20.49
CA PHE A 147 9.01 10.68 -20.92
C PHE A 147 7.78 10.95 -20.07
N LEU A 148 7.93 11.67 -18.96
CA LEU A 148 6.84 12.24 -18.15
C LEU A 148 6.98 13.78 -18.14
N PRO A 149 6.31 14.46 -19.08
CA PRO A 149 6.45 15.90 -19.29
C PRO A 149 5.79 16.73 -18.18
N GLU A 150 6.16 18.02 -18.07
CA GLU A 150 5.62 18.96 -17.09
C GLU A 150 4.09 19.07 -17.16
N TRP A 151 3.55 19.15 -18.37
CA TRP A 151 2.12 19.36 -18.60
C TRP A 151 1.29 18.20 -18.04
N ALA A 152 1.82 16.97 -18.05
CA ALA A 152 1.13 15.80 -17.50
C ALA A 152 0.97 15.93 -15.98
N TRP A 153 2.00 16.46 -15.29
CA TRP A 153 1.91 16.79 -13.86
C TRP A 153 0.93 17.92 -13.57
N GLN A 154 0.86 18.93 -14.43
CA GLN A 154 -0.08 20.05 -14.28
C GLN A 154 -1.52 19.56 -14.41
N LEU A 155 -1.85 18.82 -15.48
CA LEU A 155 -3.19 18.23 -15.65
C LEU A 155 -3.55 17.29 -14.50
N ALA A 156 -2.62 16.42 -14.10
CA ALA A 156 -2.90 15.49 -13.01
C ALA A 156 -3.09 16.20 -11.66
N HIS A 157 -2.42 17.32 -11.44
CA HIS A 157 -2.65 18.13 -10.25
C HIS A 157 -4.00 18.85 -10.29
N GLU A 158 -4.37 19.39 -11.46
CA GLU A 158 -5.61 20.12 -11.65
C GLU A 158 -6.84 19.26 -11.41
N HIS A 159 -6.85 18.08 -12.03
CA HIS A 159 -7.97 17.12 -12.04
C HIS A 159 -7.87 16.02 -10.99
N GLU A 160 -6.82 16.04 -10.17
CA GLU A 160 -6.48 14.95 -9.24
C GLU A 160 -6.32 13.58 -9.91
N TRP A 161 -5.83 13.58 -11.15
CA TRP A 161 -5.64 12.35 -11.92
C TRP A 161 -4.47 11.50 -11.41
N ILE A 162 -4.54 10.24 -11.82
CA ILE A 162 -3.47 9.28 -11.68
C ILE A 162 -2.39 9.54 -12.74
N LEU A 163 -1.13 9.51 -12.33
CA LEU A 163 0.01 9.34 -13.22
C LEU A 163 0.63 7.99 -12.90
N MET A 164 0.64 7.07 -13.87
CA MET A 164 1.30 5.79 -13.68
C MET A 164 2.67 5.80 -14.36
N LEU A 165 3.72 5.73 -13.54
CA LEU A 165 5.11 5.87 -13.96
C LEU A 165 5.82 4.52 -13.97
N HIS A 166 6.28 4.09 -15.15
CA HIS A 166 7.22 2.99 -15.29
C HIS A 166 8.66 3.54 -15.18
N LEU A 167 9.26 3.43 -13.98
CA LEU A 167 10.65 3.84 -13.77
C LEU A 167 11.60 2.97 -14.59
N VAL A 168 12.69 3.55 -15.10
CA VAL A 168 13.78 2.78 -15.73
C VAL A 168 15.11 3.05 -15.02
N ARG A 169 16.25 2.89 -15.69
CA ARG A 169 17.61 2.90 -15.12
C ARG A 169 17.91 1.64 -14.30
N SER A 170 19.18 1.28 -14.18
CA SER A 170 19.62 -0.02 -13.61
C SER A 170 19.17 -0.23 -12.16
N ARG A 171 19.10 0.85 -11.37
CA ARG A 171 18.74 0.81 -9.95
C ARG A 171 17.29 1.20 -9.65
N ALA A 172 16.47 1.41 -10.68
CA ALA A 172 15.06 1.77 -10.53
C ALA A 172 14.86 2.92 -9.51
N LEU A 173 14.03 2.74 -8.47
CA LEU A 173 13.80 3.77 -7.45
C LEU A 173 15.08 4.21 -6.70
N ALA A 174 16.06 3.32 -6.52
CA ALA A 174 17.33 3.65 -5.86
C ALA A 174 18.30 4.43 -6.74
N ASP A 175 17.98 4.63 -8.03
CA ASP A 175 18.75 5.56 -8.83
C ASP A 175 18.54 7.00 -8.32
N PRO A 176 19.62 7.77 -8.03
CA PRO A 176 19.50 9.12 -7.48
C PRO A 176 18.68 10.09 -8.34
N VAL A 177 18.66 9.90 -9.67
CA VAL A 177 17.88 10.72 -10.61
C VAL A 177 16.39 10.44 -10.44
N ASN A 178 16.00 9.15 -10.45
CA ASN A 178 14.62 8.72 -10.28
C ASN A 178 14.07 9.14 -8.91
N HIS A 179 14.81 8.85 -7.85
CA HIS A 179 14.43 9.19 -6.48
C HIS A 179 14.18 10.70 -6.33
N ARG A 180 15.12 11.52 -6.79
CA ARG A 180 15.01 12.99 -6.69
C ARG A 180 13.81 13.49 -7.49
N TYR A 181 13.65 13.01 -8.72
CA TYR A 181 12.53 13.39 -9.59
C TYR A 181 11.19 13.11 -8.91
N VAL A 182 10.95 11.87 -8.44
CA VAL A 182 9.69 11.49 -7.79
C VAL A 182 9.40 12.42 -6.60
N ARG A 183 10.37 12.61 -5.72
CA ARG A 183 10.19 13.41 -4.51
C ARG A 183 9.90 14.88 -4.81
N ASP A 184 10.64 15.46 -5.73
CA ASP A 184 10.50 16.88 -6.09
C ASP A 184 9.16 17.13 -6.82
N ARG A 185 8.75 16.22 -7.71
CA ARG A 185 7.46 16.30 -8.42
C ARG A 185 6.26 16.11 -7.51
N CYS A 186 6.25 15.07 -6.68
CA CYS A 186 5.14 14.82 -5.76
C CYS A 186 4.94 15.97 -4.76
N ARG A 187 6.01 16.63 -4.31
CA ARG A 187 5.92 17.83 -3.46
C ARG A 187 5.37 19.04 -4.21
N ARG A 188 5.77 19.23 -5.47
CA ARG A 188 5.30 20.34 -6.30
C ARG A 188 3.84 20.18 -6.72
N TYR A 189 3.38 18.94 -6.90
CA TYR A 189 2.04 18.60 -7.37
C TYR A 189 1.30 17.70 -6.39
N PRO A 190 0.95 18.20 -5.18
CA PRO A 190 0.42 17.37 -4.10
C PRO A 190 -0.94 16.71 -4.41
N ARG A 191 -1.73 17.28 -5.34
CA ARG A 191 -3.01 16.71 -5.79
C ARG A 191 -2.89 15.64 -6.88
N ALA A 192 -1.76 15.57 -7.60
CA ALA A 192 -1.53 14.53 -8.60
C ALA A 192 -1.22 13.20 -7.90
N ARG A 193 -1.84 12.10 -8.33
CA ARG A 193 -1.72 10.79 -7.68
C ARG A 193 -0.74 9.92 -8.46
N LEU A 194 0.49 9.77 -7.99
CA LEU A 194 1.52 8.98 -8.68
C LEU A 194 1.42 7.50 -8.29
N ILE A 195 1.22 6.62 -9.26
CA ILE A 195 1.42 5.17 -9.10
C ILE A 195 2.79 4.81 -9.69
N LEU A 196 3.67 4.27 -8.85
CA LEU A 196 4.95 3.71 -9.27
C LEU A 196 4.77 2.25 -9.66
N ALA A 197 4.83 1.98 -10.97
CA ALA A 197 4.52 0.67 -11.53
C ALA A 197 5.48 -0.43 -11.06
N HIS A 198 4.97 -1.65 -10.89
CA HIS A 198 5.76 -2.84 -10.52
C HIS A 198 6.56 -2.63 -9.23
N ALA A 199 5.93 -2.21 -8.14
CA ALA A 199 6.59 -1.87 -6.89
C ALA A 199 7.77 -0.89 -7.08
N ALA A 200 7.57 0.13 -7.93
CA ALA A 200 8.61 1.06 -8.40
C ALA A 200 9.76 0.39 -9.16
N ARG A 201 9.41 -0.55 -10.05
CA ARG A 201 10.33 -1.48 -10.75
C ARG A 201 11.21 -2.24 -9.76
N GLY A 202 10.60 -2.73 -8.69
CA GLY A 202 11.20 -3.49 -7.59
C GLY A 202 11.61 -4.92 -7.95
N PHE A 203 11.96 -5.17 -9.21
CA PHE A 203 12.42 -6.48 -9.70
C PHE A 203 13.71 -6.94 -9.04
N CYS A 204 14.52 -6.00 -8.55
CA CYS A 204 15.60 -6.26 -7.60
C CYS A 204 15.18 -5.73 -6.22
N GLY A 205 14.89 -6.62 -5.28
CA GLY A 205 14.33 -6.25 -3.98
C GLY A 205 15.23 -5.31 -3.16
N ALA A 206 16.56 -5.47 -3.27
CA ALA A 206 17.54 -4.66 -2.56
C ALA A 206 17.44 -3.17 -2.92
N HIS A 207 17.17 -2.85 -4.19
CA HIS A 207 17.01 -1.47 -4.64
C HIS A 207 15.76 -0.82 -4.03
N THR A 208 14.64 -1.54 -3.96
CA THR A 208 13.43 -1.00 -3.31
C THR A 208 13.67 -0.79 -1.81
N VAL A 209 14.31 -1.74 -1.12
CA VAL A 209 14.62 -1.63 0.32
C VAL A 209 15.46 -0.40 0.64
N GLU A 210 16.47 -0.11 -0.19
CA GLU A 210 17.38 1.03 0.00
C GLU A 210 16.66 2.38 -0.07
N ALA A 211 15.71 2.53 -1.00
CA ALA A 211 15.20 3.85 -1.38
C ALA A 211 13.75 4.10 -0.97
N VAL A 212 12.91 3.08 -0.77
CA VAL A 212 11.46 3.31 -0.53
C VAL A 212 11.18 4.18 0.70
N ALA A 213 12.01 4.06 1.75
CA ALA A 213 11.87 4.84 2.98
C ALA A 213 12.12 6.34 2.78
N THR A 214 12.83 6.75 1.72
CA THR A 214 13.10 8.16 1.43
C THR A 214 11.88 8.89 0.87
N LEU A 215 10.91 8.14 0.35
CA LEU A 215 9.62 8.66 -0.13
C LEU A 215 8.62 8.91 1.02
N ARG A 216 8.99 8.64 2.28
CA ARG A 216 8.13 8.94 3.45
C ARG A 216 7.72 10.41 3.46
N GLY A 217 6.47 10.64 3.87
CA GLY A 217 5.86 11.98 3.91
C GLY A 217 5.26 12.43 2.57
N LEU A 218 5.46 11.69 1.47
CA LEU A 218 4.70 11.92 0.24
C LEU A 218 3.35 11.20 0.35
N GLU A 219 2.26 11.95 0.35
CA GLU A 219 0.92 11.39 0.55
C GLU A 219 0.30 10.82 -0.71
N ASN A 220 0.77 11.32 -1.85
CA ASN A 220 0.23 11.12 -3.18
C ASN A 220 1.04 10.12 -4.02
N VAL A 221 1.81 9.25 -3.36
CA VAL A 221 2.57 8.16 -3.99
C VAL A 221 1.96 6.82 -3.61
N TYR A 222 1.72 5.99 -4.61
CA TYR A 222 1.17 4.65 -4.55
C TYR A 222 2.07 3.69 -5.34
N PHE A 223 1.89 2.40 -5.11
CA PHE A 223 2.63 1.32 -5.75
C PHE A 223 1.64 0.25 -6.17
N ASP A 224 1.88 -0.44 -7.27
CA ASP A 224 1.18 -1.69 -7.59
C ASP A 224 2.09 -2.91 -7.46
N THR A 225 1.48 -4.10 -7.38
CA THR A 225 2.18 -5.39 -7.22
C THR A 225 2.55 -6.05 -8.55
N SER A 226 2.28 -5.40 -9.67
CA SER A 226 2.23 -6.06 -10.98
C SER A 226 3.59 -6.64 -11.38
N GLY A 227 3.63 -7.92 -11.76
CA GLY A 227 4.84 -8.63 -12.18
C GLY A 227 5.91 -8.89 -11.10
N ILE A 228 5.65 -8.63 -9.81
CA ILE A 228 6.65 -8.77 -8.74
C ILE A 228 6.66 -10.16 -8.14
N CYS A 229 7.65 -10.97 -8.50
CA CYS A 229 7.77 -12.39 -8.09
C CYS A 229 8.53 -12.62 -6.78
N GLU A 230 8.94 -11.57 -6.05
CA GLU A 230 9.67 -11.68 -4.78
C GLU A 230 9.02 -10.84 -3.69
N PRO A 231 8.94 -11.32 -2.43
CA PRO A 231 8.25 -10.62 -1.36
C PRO A 231 9.00 -9.37 -0.88
N HIS A 232 10.34 -9.37 -0.94
CA HIS A 232 11.20 -8.31 -0.42
C HIS A 232 10.80 -6.86 -0.81
N PRO A 233 10.58 -6.51 -2.09
CA PRO A 233 10.14 -5.17 -2.46
C PRO A 233 8.76 -4.81 -1.87
N LEU A 234 7.82 -5.76 -1.83
CA LEU A 234 6.48 -5.56 -1.29
C LEU A 234 6.53 -5.38 0.23
N GLU A 235 7.33 -6.17 0.93
CA GLU A 235 7.56 -6.02 2.37
C GLU A 235 8.17 -4.65 2.70
N ALA A 236 9.12 -4.16 1.89
CA ALA A 236 9.73 -2.86 2.09
C ALA A 236 8.71 -1.72 1.95
N ILE A 237 7.83 -1.80 0.94
CA ILE A 237 6.73 -0.85 0.74
C ILE A 237 5.76 -0.91 1.92
N LEU A 238 5.29 -2.10 2.29
CA LEU A 238 4.32 -2.29 3.37
C LEU A 238 4.87 -1.86 4.74
N ARG A 239 6.14 -2.10 5.06
CA ARG A 239 6.79 -1.59 6.29
C ARG A 239 6.88 -0.06 6.31
N THR A 240 7.00 0.56 5.14
CA THR A 240 7.20 2.00 4.99
C THR A 240 5.88 2.77 4.99
N PHE A 241 4.90 2.29 4.23
CA PHE A 241 3.64 2.98 3.94
C PHE A 241 2.39 2.29 4.49
N GLY A 242 2.55 1.11 5.09
CA GLY A 242 1.41 0.26 5.45
C GLY A 242 0.66 -0.27 4.23
N PRO A 243 -0.50 -0.92 4.42
CA PRO A 243 -1.29 -1.49 3.33
C PRO A 243 -1.99 -0.43 2.47
N ARG A 244 -2.09 0.84 2.91
CA ARG A 244 -2.90 1.90 2.26
C ARG A 244 -2.34 2.46 0.95
N ARG A 245 -1.09 2.11 0.60
CA ARG A 245 -0.40 2.64 -0.59
C ARG A 245 0.01 1.56 -1.58
N LEU A 246 -0.38 0.31 -1.34
CA LEU A 246 -0.12 -0.81 -2.23
C LEU A 246 -1.44 -1.23 -2.90
N LEU A 247 -1.41 -1.35 -4.22
CA LEU A 247 -2.53 -1.73 -5.07
C LEU A 247 -2.23 -3.09 -5.69
N PHE A 248 -3.21 -3.99 -5.70
CA PHE A 248 -3.08 -5.21 -6.49
C PHE A 248 -3.08 -4.87 -7.99
N GLY A 249 -2.16 -5.45 -8.75
CA GLY A 249 -2.13 -5.37 -10.21
C GLY A 249 -1.66 -6.69 -10.81
N THR A 250 -2.28 -7.14 -11.90
CA THR A 250 -1.92 -8.43 -12.53
C THR A 250 -0.73 -8.31 -13.46
N ASP A 251 -0.57 -7.15 -14.13
CA ASP A 251 0.25 -7.00 -15.33
C ASP A 251 -0.27 -7.78 -16.54
N PHE A 252 -1.58 -8.02 -16.65
CA PHE A 252 -2.12 -8.73 -17.81
C PHE A 252 -1.71 -8.00 -19.12
N SER A 253 -1.22 -8.67 -20.16
CA SER A 253 -1.10 -10.13 -20.35
C SER A 253 0.27 -10.72 -19.99
N VAL A 254 1.21 -9.93 -19.46
CA VAL A 254 2.51 -10.42 -18.95
C VAL A 254 2.29 -11.48 -17.87
N SER A 255 1.24 -11.33 -17.05
CA SER A 255 0.81 -12.34 -16.06
C SER A 255 0.63 -13.75 -16.63
N GLU A 256 0.33 -13.86 -17.92
CA GLU A 256 0.04 -15.12 -18.61
C GLU A 256 1.30 -15.81 -19.15
N LEU A 257 2.44 -15.11 -19.21
CA LEU A 257 3.73 -15.73 -19.48
C LEU A 257 4.15 -16.65 -18.33
N ARG A 258 4.97 -17.64 -18.66
CA ARG A 258 5.53 -18.60 -17.69
C ARG A 258 6.96 -18.26 -17.34
N GLY A 259 7.24 -18.22 -16.04
CA GLY A 259 8.52 -17.79 -15.52
C GLY A 259 8.41 -16.91 -14.29
N ARG A 260 9.54 -16.32 -13.89
CA ARG A 260 9.62 -15.37 -12.77
C ARG A 260 10.79 -14.42 -12.91
N CYS A 261 10.66 -13.24 -12.32
CA CYS A 261 11.79 -12.36 -12.05
C CYS A 261 12.49 -12.78 -10.76
N VAL A 262 13.82 -12.74 -10.73
CA VAL A 262 14.63 -13.03 -9.55
C VAL A 262 15.71 -11.97 -9.35
N SER A 263 15.94 -11.56 -8.11
CA SER A 263 17.09 -10.72 -7.77
C SER A 263 18.37 -11.55 -7.89
N VAL A 264 19.36 -11.07 -8.65
CA VAL A 264 20.65 -11.75 -8.85
C VAL A 264 21.76 -10.70 -8.86
N GLY A 265 22.77 -10.88 -8.00
CA GLY A 265 23.86 -9.91 -7.85
C GLY A 265 23.33 -8.54 -7.40
N ASP A 266 23.67 -7.49 -8.13
CA ASP A 266 23.20 -6.11 -7.93
C ASP A 266 22.01 -5.74 -8.83
N GLY A 267 21.33 -6.73 -9.42
CA GLY A 267 20.25 -6.52 -10.37
C GLY A 267 19.21 -7.62 -10.33
N PHE A 268 18.61 -7.91 -11.48
CA PHE A 268 17.59 -8.94 -11.63
C PHE A 268 17.68 -9.63 -12.99
N LEU A 269 17.16 -10.86 -13.06
CA LEU A 269 17.01 -11.63 -14.30
C LEU A 269 15.58 -12.15 -14.42
N TRP A 270 15.04 -12.12 -15.64
CA TRP A 270 13.80 -12.81 -15.97
C TRP A 270 14.11 -14.23 -16.44
N LEU A 271 13.57 -15.20 -15.72
CA LEU A 271 13.65 -16.62 -16.03
C LEU A 271 12.34 -17.03 -16.72
N TYR A 272 12.38 -17.18 -18.04
CA TYR A 272 11.26 -17.60 -18.88
C TYR A 272 11.43 -19.05 -19.33
N GLU A 273 10.40 -19.61 -19.99
CA GLU A 273 10.46 -20.95 -20.60
C GLU A 273 11.58 -21.08 -21.65
N HIS A 274 11.86 -20.02 -22.40
CA HIS A 274 12.79 -20.08 -23.54
C HIS A 274 14.25 -19.85 -23.16
N ASN A 275 14.55 -19.37 -21.95
CA ASN A 275 15.92 -19.01 -21.54
C ASN A 275 16.43 -19.80 -20.31
N VAL A 276 15.63 -20.72 -19.78
CA VAL A 276 16.01 -21.64 -18.70
C VAL A 276 15.71 -23.07 -19.11
N ASP A 277 16.64 -23.98 -18.81
CA ASP A 277 16.42 -25.43 -18.96
C ASP A 277 15.58 -25.96 -17.78
N TRP A 278 14.27 -25.84 -17.90
CA TRP A 278 13.33 -26.38 -16.91
C TRP A 278 13.29 -27.91 -16.90
N GLN A 279 13.62 -28.55 -18.02
CA GLN A 279 13.61 -30.02 -18.13
C GLN A 279 14.76 -30.66 -17.35
N GLY A 280 15.88 -29.94 -17.21
CA GLY A 280 17.00 -30.34 -16.37
C GLY A 280 16.70 -30.35 -14.88
N SER A 281 15.60 -29.72 -14.43
CA SER A 281 15.19 -29.69 -13.02
C SER A 281 14.16 -30.77 -12.70
N GLN A 282 14.46 -31.59 -11.69
CA GLN A 282 13.49 -32.53 -11.12
C GLN A 282 12.49 -31.86 -10.17
N PHE A 283 12.74 -30.60 -9.79
CA PHE A 283 12.03 -29.92 -8.69
C PHE A 283 11.24 -28.70 -9.14
N ALA A 284 11.58 -28.10 -10.28
CA ALA A 284 11.04 -26.82 -10.71
C ALA A 284 10.32 -26.93 -12.05
N GLN A 285 9.12 -26.37 -12.11
CA GLN A 285 8.35 -26.15 -13.33
C GLN A 285 7.96 -24.67 -13.39
N PRO A 286 7.94 -24.05 -14.57
CA PRO A 286 7.64 -22.64 -14.68
C PRO A 286 6.14 -22.40 -14.47
N LEU A 287 5.79 -21.70 -13.38
CA LEU A 287 4.44 -21.20 -13.14
C LEU A 287 4.17 -19.95 -13.98
N ARG A 288 2.89 -19.58 -14.10
CA ARG A 288 2.52 -18.26 -14.63
C ARG A 288 3.08 -17.15 -13.75
N ILE A 289 3.54 -16.06 -14.35
CA ILE A 289 4.04 -14.88 -13.64
C ILE A 289 2.96 -14.32 -12.70
N GLY A 290 1.68 -14.37 -13.09
CA GLY A 290 0.56 -13.97 -12.23
C GLY A 290 0.47 -14.78 -10.92
N LEU A 291 0.72 -16.09 -10.97
CA LEU A 291 0.76 -16.95 -9.79
C LEU A 291 1.96 -16.61 -8.90
N GLU A 292 3.14 -16.46 -9.51
CA GLU A 292 4.38 -16.07 -8.81
C GLU A 292 4.23 -14.72 -8.10
N SER A 293 3.59 -13.75 -8.75
CA SER A 293 3.31 -12.44 -8.16
C SER A 293 2.36 -12.51 -6.96
N LEU A 294 1.28 -13.28 -7.08
CA LEU A 294 0.34 -13.50 -5.98
C LEU A 294 0.97 -14.25 -4.79
N LEU A 295 1.84 -15.23 -5.06
CA LEU A 295 2.60 -15.93 -4.01
C LEU A 295 3.54 -14.98 -3.27
N ALA A 296 4.25 -14.10 -3.99
CA ALA A 296 5.11 -13.09 -3.41
C ALA A 296 4.33 -12.12 -2.52
N LEU A 297 3.18 -11.61 -3.00
CA LEU A 297 2.31 -10.74 -2.21
C LEU A 297 1.76 -11.48 -0.98
N LYS A 298 1.30 -12.72 -1.14
CA LYS A 298 0.83 -13.56 -0.03
C LYS A 298 1.90 -13.75 1.04
N GLN A 299 3.13 -14.01 0.63
CA GLN A 299 4.25 -14.16 1.54
C GLN A 299 4.54 -12.86 2.28
N ALA A 300 4.60 -11.72 1.58
CA ALA A 300 4.80 -10.41 2.21
C ALA A 300 3.72 -10.08 3.25
N CYS A 301 2.44 -10.31 2.92
CA CYS A 301 1.32 -10.13 3.84
C CYS A 301 1.45 -11.01 5.10
N ARG A 302 1.87 -12.27 4.94
CA ARG A 302 2.10 -13.20 6.05
C ARG A 302 3.29 -12.79 6.93
N THR A 303 4.42 -12.44 6.32
CA THR A 303 5.62 -11.96 7.03
C THR A 303 5.28 -10.77 7.92
N LEU A 304 4.41 -9.88 7.44
CA LEU A 304 4.00 -8.66 8.15
C LEU A 304 2.71 -8.80 8.97
N ARG A 305 2.15 -10.01 9.06
CA ARG A 305 0.93 -10.32 9.85
C ARG A 305 -0.25 -9.41 9.51
N LEU A 306 -0.41 -9.11 8.22
CA LEU A 306 -1.57 -8.37 7.73
C LEU A 306 -2.86 -9.14 7.99
N THR A 307 -3.90 -8.42 8.38
CA THR A 307 -5.23 -8.98 8.60
C THR A 307 -5.98 -9.17 7.29
N ASP A 308 -7.08 -9.93 7.29
CA ASP A 308 -7.95 -10.07 6.11
C ASP A 308 -8.45 -8.71 5.60
N SER A 309 -8.66 -7.73 6.49
CA SER A 309 -9.05 -6.37 6.10
C SER A 309 -7.92 -5.60 5.43
N ASP A 310 -6.66 -5.84 5.80
CA ASP A 310 -5.50 -5.23 5.15
C ASP A 310 -5.28 -5.84 3.77
N VAL A 311 -5.49 -7.16 3.64
CA VAL A 311 -5.44 -7.86 2.35
C VAL A 311 -6.54 -7.38 1.42
N GLU A 312 -7.80 -7.34 1.87
CA GLU A 312 -8.92 -6.78 1.10
C GLU A 312 -8.62 -5.35 0.65
N ARG A 313 -7.99 -4.55 1.51
CA ARG A 313 -7.62 -3.18 1.17
C ARG A 313 -6.64 -3.08 0.02
N ILE A 314 -5.61 -3.93 -0.01
CA ILE A 314 -4.63 -3.98 -1.12
C ILE A 314 -5.32 -4.41 -2.42
N PHE A 315 -6.23 -5.38 -2.34
CA PHE A 315 -6.92 -5.93 -3.51
C PHE A 315 -8.09 -5.08 -4.02
N CYS A 316 -8.68 -4.21 -3.20
CA CYS A 316 -9.95 -3.55 -3.55
C CYS A 316 -10.05 -2.12 -2.99
N SER A 317 -10.16 -1.97 -1.67
CA SER A 317 -10.51 -0.67 -1.06
C SER A 317 -9.58 0.48 -1.47
N ASN A 318 -8.27 0.25 -1.57
CA ASN A 318 -7.34 1.32 -1.96
C ASN A 318 -7.63 1.85 -3.37
N ALA A 319 -7.87 0.98 -4.35
CA ALA A 319 -8.15 1.40 -5.71
C ALA A 319 -9.48 2.15 -5.81
N HIS A 320 -10.50 1.67 -5.10
CA HIS A 320 -11.79 2.36 -5.05
C HIS A 320 -11.72 3.72 -4.34
N GLU A 321 -10.98 3.84 -3.24
CA GLU A 321 -10.71 5.12 -2.57
C GLU A 321 -9.94 6.06 -3.50
N LEU A 322 -8.90 5.55 -4.18
CA LEU A 322 -8.09 6.32 -5.13
C LEU A 322 -8.87 6.83 -6.34
N LEU A 323 -9.92 6.12 -6.76
CA LEU A 323 -10.74 6.47 -7.91
C LEU A 323 -12.07 7.16 -7.54
N GLY A 324 -12.34 7.34 -6.25
CA GLY A 324 -13.62 7.88 -5.78
C GLY A 324 -14.81 6.97 -6.08
N LEU A 325 -14.58 5.66 -6.26
CA LEU A 325 -15.60 4.65 -6.57
C LEU A 325 -16.34 4.16 -5.31
N SER A 326 -15.75 4.33 -4.13
CA SER A 326 -16.35 3.93 -2.84
C SER A 326 -16.60 5.12 -1.92
N ARG A 327 -17.65 5.03 -1.09
CA ARG A 327 -17.84 5.90 0.08
C ARG A 327 -16.98 5.40 1.23
N PRO A 328 -16.41 6.28 2.08
CA PRO A 328 -15.64 5.86 3.26
C PRO A 328 -16.49 4.94 4.13
N ALA A 329 -15.95 3.76 4.46
CA ALA A 329 -16.69 2.64 5.05
C ALA A 329 -17.35 2.99 6.40
N ARG A 330 -16.78 3.92 7.18
CA ARG A 330 -17.34 4.41 8.46
C ARG A 330 -16.87 5.83 8.75
N SER A 331 -17.80 6.79 8.84
CA SER A 331 -17.46 8.14 9.28
C SER A 331 -17.24 8.22 10.79
N VAL A 332 -16.27 9.03 11.24
CA VAL A 332 -15.93 9.22 12.66
C VAL A 332 -17.16 9.61 13.47
N GLN A 333 -17.94 10.57 12.99
CA GLN A 333 -19.13 11.06 13.70
C GLN A 333 -20.26 10.02 13.72
N ALA A 334 -20.34 9.15 12.70
CA ALA A 334 -21.31 8.06 12.69
C ALA A 334 -20.96 6.99 13.74
N VAL A 335 -19.67 6.63 13.84
CA VAL A 335 -19.18 5.70 14.87
C VAL A 335 -19.39 6.29 16.26
N TYR A 336 -19.12 7.58 16.46
CA TYR A 336 -19.30 8.22 17.76
C TYR A 336 -20.76 8.29 18.21
N ARG A 337 -21.68 8.64 17.29
CA ARG A 337 -23.12 8.57 17.57
C ARG A 337 -23.57 7.18 17.98
N ARG A 338 -23.04 6.14 17.34
CA ARG A 338 -23.32 4.74 17.72
C ARG A 338 -22.74 4.41 19.09
N ALA A 339 -21.50 4.80 19.38
CA ALA A 339 -20.86 4.56 20.67
C ALA A 339 -21.62 5.21 21.83
N LYS A 340 -22.22 6.40 21.65
CA LYS A 340 -23.07 7.02 22.68
C LYS A 340 -24.30 6.18 23.06
N GLN A 341 -24.74 5.25 22.21
CA GLN A 341 -25.81 4.31 22.50
C GLN A 341 -25.34 3.05 23.26
N LEU A 342 -24.03 2.77 23.24
CA LEU A 342 -23.44 1.52 23.73
C LEU A 342 -22.51 1.71 24.93
N ILE A 343 -21.88 2.88 25.04
CA ILE A 343 -20.88 3.23 26.05
C ILE A 343 -21.41 4.46 26.80
N PRO A 344 -21.51 4.41 28.14
CA PRO A 344 -21.91 5.57 28.94
C PRO A 344 -21.04 6.81 28.65
N GLY A 345 -21.66 7.82 28.05
CA GLY A 345 -20.97 9.04 27.61
C GLY A 345 -19.96 8.82 26.47
N GLY A 346 -20.16 7.80 25.63
CA GLY A 346 -19.49 7.61 24.35
C GLY A 346 -18.03 7.13 24.39
N THR A 347 -17.36 7.22 25.54
CA THR A 347 -15.93 6.92 25.70
C THR A 347 -15.62 6.27 27.04
N GLN A 348 -14.54 5.50 27.12
CA GLN A 348 -14.08 4.88 28.38
C GLN A 348 -13.41 5.87 29.34
N LEU A 349 -12.85 6.97 28.81
CA LEU A 349 -12.15 7.98 29.60
C LEU A 349 -12.82 9.33 29.42
N LEU A 350 -13.21 9.96 30.54
CA LEU A 350 -13.80 11.31 30.53
C LEU A 350 -12.90 12.31 29.82
N SER A 351 -11.57 12.22 30.03
CA SER A 351 -10.55 13.07 29.44
C SER A 351 -10.47 13.03 27.91
N LYS A 352 -11.03 11.98 27.28
CA LYS A 352 -11.07 11.80 25.83
C LYS A 352 -12.43 12.11 25.21
N ARG A 353 -13.40 12.58 25.98
CA ARG A 353 -14.74 12.87 25.46
C ARG A 353 -14.70 14.01 24.43
N PRO A 354 -15.16 13.78 23.19
CA PRO A 354 -15.30 14.81 22.16
C PRO A 354 -15.98 16.10 22.63
N GLU A 355 -16.97 15.99 23.52
CA GLU A 355 -17.73 17.14 24.02
C GLU A 355 -16.92 18.10 24.89
N MET A 356 -15.78 17.66 25.45
CA MET A 356 -14.88 18.55 26.19
C MET A 356 -13.99 19.41 25.29
N TYR A 357 -13.98 19.10 23.99
CA TYR A 357 -13.16 19.80 23.01
C TYR A 357 -14.07 20.49 21.97
N ALA A 358 -14.33 19.83 20.85
CA ALA A 358 -15.17 20.34 19.77
C ALA A 358 -16.34 19.37 19.51
N PRO A 359 -17.49 19.54 20.17
CA PRO A 359 -18.66 18.69 19.96
C PRO A 359 -19.01 18.53 18.47
N ASP A 360 -19.35 17.32 18.06
CA ASP A 360 -19.71 16.91 16.67
C ASP A 360 -18.64 17.18 15.59
N ARG A 361 -17.46 17.69 15.96
CA ARG A 361 -16.34 17.98 15.06
C ARG A 361 -15.04 17.28 15.46
N TRP A 362 -14.87 16.99 16.75
CA TRP A 362 -13.68 16.36 17.28
C TRP A 362 -13.49 14.93 16.71
N PRO A 363 -12.26 14.55 16.30
CA PRO A 363 -11.99 13.23 15.74
C PRO A 363 -11.97 12.16 16.85
N ALA A 364 -13.14 11.67 17.24
CA ALA A 364 -13.31 10.73 18.35
C ALA A 364 -12.60 9.38 18.17
N TYR A 365 -12.29 9.00 16.93
CA TYR A 365 -11.67 7.73 16.56
C TYR A 365 -10.57 7.96 15.53
N PHE A 366 -9.44 7.29 15.73
CA PHE A 366 -8.33 7.27 14.79
C PHE A 366 -8.25 5.93 14.06
N ALA A 367 -7.74 5.96 12.83
CA ALA A 367 -7.39 4.79 12.04
C ALA A 367 -5.89 4.46 12.15
N GLU A 368 -5.04 5.49 12.22
CA GLU A 368 -3.59 5.36 12.33
C GLU A 368 -3.02 6.51 13.18
N ALA A 369 -1.92 6.25 13.90
CA ALA A 369 -1.15 7.29 14.56
C ALA A 369 0.35 6.92 14.56
N ARG A 370 1.21 7.88 14.24
CA ARG A 370 2.68 7.72 14.22
C ARG A 370 3.36 9.04 14.57
N GLY A 371 4.36 9.02 15.45
CA GLY A 371 4.97 10.23 15.98
C GLY A 371 3.91 11.09 16.69
N CYS A 372 3.70 12.33 16.23
CA CYS A 372 2.59 13.16 16.69
C CYS A 372 1.45 13.27 15.67
N GLU A 373 1.50 12.54 14.56
CA GLU A 373 0.46 12.56 13.54
C GLU A 373 -0.61 11.51 13.80
N VAL A 374 -1.87 11.89 13.57
CA VAL A 374 -3.05 11.04 13.72
C VAL A 374 -3.91 11.15 12.47
N ILE A 375 -4.37 10.02 11.95
CA ILE A 375 -5.32 9.93 10.83
C ILE A 375 -6.63 9.39 11.36
N ASP A 376 -7.75 10.09 11.14
CA ASP A 376 -9.07 9.63 11.56
C ASP A 376 -9.72 8.63 10.60
N LEU A 377 -10.90 8.12 10.95
CA LEU A 377 -11.65 7.18 10.10
C LEU A 377 -12.18 7.82 8.81
N ASP A 378 -12.31 9.15 8.77
CA ASP A 378 -12.69 9.92 7.58
C ASP A 378 -11.45 10.28 6.72
N GLY A 379 -10.27 9.78 7.08
CA GLY A 379 -9.00 10.01 6.36
C GLY A 379 -8.40 11.40 6.62
N ARG A 380 -8.93 12.16 7.57
CA ARG A 380 -8.41 13.49 7.92
C ARG A 380 -7.18 13.35 8.80
N ARG A 381 -6.20 14.22 8.56
CA ARG A 381 -4.91 14.22 9.26
C ARG A 381 -4.87 15.32 10.30
N TYR A 382 -4.31 15.01 11.45
CA TYR A 382 -4.17 15.91 12.58
C TYR A 382 -2.78 15.76 13.18
N TRP A 383 -2.25 16.88 13.68
CA TRP A 383 -1.14 16.86 14.62
C TRP A 383 -1.72 16.86 16.03
N ASP A 384 -1.45 15.80 16.78
CA ASP A 384 -1.86 15.74 18.18
C ASP A 384 -0.90 16.57 19.03
N LEU A 385 -1.31 17.81 19.27
CA LEU A 385 -0.66 18.75 20.18
C LEU A 385 -1.36 18.80 21.55
N THR A 386 -2.15 17.77 21.87
CA THR A 386 -2.98 17.73 23.07
C THR A 386 -2.29 16.92 24.18
N THR A 387 -2.75 15.70 24.43
CA THR A 387 -2.38 14.88 25.57
C THR A 387 -1.48 13.70 25.19
N SER A 388 -1.16 13.47 23.91
CA SER A 388 -0.25 12.39 23.48
C SER A 388 -0.54 11.04 24.15
N GLY A 389 -1.75 10.52 23.94
CA GLY A 389 -2.18 9.28 24.57
C GLY A 389 -2.35 9.39 26.10
N ILE A 390 -2.77 10.54 26.63
CA ILE A 390 -2.84 10.81 28.08
C ILE A 390 -1.46 10.69 28.76
N GLY A 391 -0.43 11.22 28.10
CA GLY A 391 0.95 11.24 28.57
C GLY A 391 1.66 9.90 28.49
N SER A 392 1.02 8.84 27.98
CA SER A 392 1.64 7.50 27.86
C SER A 392 2.55 7.37 26.64
N CYS A 393 2.34 8.18 25.60
CA CYS A 393 3.11 8.12 24.36
C CYS A 393 4.13 9.27 24.30
N LEU A 394 5.02 9.37 25.29
CA LEU A 394 6.01 10.46 25.40
C LEU A 394 6.96 10.55 24.19
N LEU A 395 7.34 9.40 23.62
CA LEU A 395 8.19 9.32 22.42
C LEU A 395 7.40 9.51 21.12
N GLY A 396 6.08 9.70 21.21
CA GLY A 396 5.15 9.68 20.10
C GLY A 396 4.49 8.31 19.89
N TYR A 397 3.49 8.30 19.03
CA TYR A 397 2.73 7.12 18.62
C TYR A 397 3.58 6.19 17.76
N ALA A 398 3.43 4.88 17.97
CA ALA A 398 4.10 3.85 17.15
C ALA A 398 5.63 4.08 16.98
N ASP A 399 6.29 4.52 18.05
CA ASP A 399 7.74 4.67 18.09
C ASP A 399 8.43 3.36 17.67
N PRO A 400 9.41 3.41 16.75
CA PRO A 400 10.00 2.21 16.17
C PRO A 400 10.73 1.34 17.20
N ASP A 401 11.40 1.95 18.18
CA ASP A 401 12.18 1.22 19.18
C ASP A 401 11.24 0.56 20.20
N VAL A 402 10.21 1.29 20.65
CA VAL A 402 9.16 0.73 21.52
C VAL A 402 8.42 -0.42 20.83
N ASN A 403 7.99 -0.23 19.58
CA ASN A 403 7.30 -1.28 18.83
C ASN A 403 8.19 -2.50 18.61
N ALA A 404 9.47 -2.31 18.28
CA ALA A 404 10.41 -3.42 18.12
C ALA A 404 10.57 -4.22 19.42
N ALA A 405 10.70 -3.54 20.56
CA ALA A 405 10.78 -4.19 21.87
C ALA A 405 9.50 -4.98 22.21
N VAL A 406 8.33 -4.38 21.98
CA VAL A 406 7.03 -5.03 22.22
C VAL A 406 6.83 -6.25 21.31
N LEU A 407 7.08 -6.11 20.01
CA LEU A 407 6.97 -7.20 19.05
C LEU A 407 7.88 -8.37 19.44
N ARG A 408 9.15 -8.07 19.77
CA ARG A 408 10.08 -9.08 20.27
C ARG A 408 9.55 -9.77 21.53
N ARG A 409 9.00 -9.02 22.50
CA ARG A 409 8.46 -9.61 23.74
C ARG A 409 7.24 -10.49 23.48
N VAL A 410 6.37 -10.12 22.54
CA VAL A 410 5.21 -10.92 22.13
C VAL A 410 5.64 -12.28 21.58
N GLU A 411 6.73 -12.36 20.81
CA GLU A 411 7.27 -13.64 20.33
C GLU A 411 7.72 -14.57 21.45
N PHE A 412 8.15 -14.02 22.58
CA PHE A 412 8.52 -14.79 23.77
C PHE A 412 7.34 -15.00 24.75
N GLY A 413 6.14 -14.57 24.38
CA GLY A 413 4.95 -14.53 25.24
C GLY A 413 4.81 -13.19 25.97
N SER A 414 3.61 -12.62 25.89
CA SER A 414 3.27 -11.31 26.46
C SER A 414 2.97 -11.33 27.96
N MET A 415 2.64 -12.49 28.53
CA MET A 415 2.37 -12.68 29.97
C MET A 415 2.59 -14.14 30.36
N CYS A 416 3.04 -14.37 31.58
CA CYS A 416 3.19 -15.67 32.21
C CYS A 416 2.68 -15.61 33.66
N THR A 417 2.42 -16.75 34.28
CA THR A 417 2.19 -16.86 35.73
C THR A 417 3.44 -16.48 36.52
N LEU A 418 4.63 -16.65 35.94
CA LEU A 418 5.90 -16.21 36.52
C LEU A 418 6.20 -14.75 36.15
N ASN A 419 6.93 -14.06 37.01
CA ASN A 419 7.26 -12.65 36.82
C ASN A 419 8.29 -12.43 35.70
N SER A 420 8.21 -11.27 35.02
CA SER A 420 9.22 -10.87 34.05
C SER A 420 10.47 -10.34 34.76
N PRO A 421 11.70 -10.75 34.39
CA PRO A 421 12.92 -10.14 34.94
C PRO A 421 13.00 -8.63 34.68
N ASP A 422 12.34 -8.15 33.62
CA ASP A 422 12.23 -6.71 33.29
C ASP A 422 11.68 -5.86 34.45
N GLU A 423 10.91 -6.46 35.38
CA GLU A 423 10.38 -5.76 36.55
C GLU A 423 11.48 -5.34 37.55
N VAL A 424 12.56 -6.12 37.63
CA VAL A 424 13.72 -5.84 38.50
C VAL A 424 14.56 -4.72 37.88
N GLU A 425 14.87 -4.85 36.59
CA GLU A 425 15.64 -3.83 35.84
C GLU A 425 14.94 -2.46 35.88
N LEU A 426 13.61 -2.43 35.72
CA LEU A 426 12.83 -1.20 35.83
C LEU A 426 12.86 -0.62 37.25
N ALA A 427 12.79 -1.47 38.28
CA ALA A 427 12.85 -1.01 39.66
C ALA A 427 14.22 -0.37 39.99
N GLU A 428 15.32 -0.99 39.55
CA GLU A 428 16.67 -0.45 39.71
C GLU A 428 16.82 0.91 39.02
N LEU A 429 16.32 1.03 37.78
CA LEU A 429 16.35 2.28 37.04
C LEU A 429 15.54 3.39 37.74
N LEU A 430 14.35 3.08 38.25
CA LEU A 430 13.52 4.08 38.94
C LEU A 430 14.16 4.55 40.25
N ILE A 431 14.79 3.66 41.02
CA ILE A 431 15.54 4.02 42.24
C ILE A 431 16.73 4.91 41.88
N ALA A 432 17.47 4.57 40.81
CA ALA A 432 18.58 5.39 40.33
C ALA A 432 18.13 6.79 39.89
N LEU A 433 16.97 6.91 39.24
CA LEU A 433 16.37 8.20 38.82
C LEU A 433 15.80 9.00 40.00
N HIS A 434 15.34 8.32 41.05
CA HIS A 434 14.73 8.93 42.22
C HIS A 434 15.51 8.54 43.48
N PRO A 435 16.69 9.15 43.72
CA PRO A 435 17.61 8.72 44.79
C PRO A 435 17.07 8.92 46.22
N TRP A 436 15.91 9.58 46.36
CA TRP A 436 15.18 9.72 47.61
C TRP A 436 14.23 8.54 47.91
N ALA A 437 14.10 7.57 46.99
CA ALA A 437 13.26 6.39 47.15
C ALA A 437 14.11 5.12 47.31
N ASP A 438 13.85 4.33 48.36
CA ASP A 438 14.55 3.06 48.60
C ASP A 438 13.92 1.85 47.89
N ARG A 439 12.64 1.95 47.50
CA ARG A 439 11.84 0.83 46.99
C ARG A 439 10.82 1.29 45.97
N VAL A 440 10.43 0.37 45.09
CA VAL A 440 9.45 0.60 44.02
C VAL A 440 8.26 -0.33 44.18
N ARG A 441 7.07 0.17 43.84
CA ARG A 441 5.86 -0.64 43.66
C ARG A 441 5.15 -0.17 42.40
N PHE A 442 4.90 -1.10 41.48
CA PHE A 442 4.18 -0.83 40.25
C PHE A 442 2.67 -0.85 40.48
N GLY A 443 1.96 0.08 39.82
CA GLY A 443 0.51 0.10 39.67
C GLY A 443 0.13 0.10 38.19
N ARG A 444 -1.08 -0.33 37.84
CA ARG A 444 -1.55 -0.32 36.44
C ARG A 444 -1.95 1.08 35.98
N THR A 445 -2.41 1.92 36.92
CA THR A 445 -2.86 3.30 36.64
C THR A 445 -2.38 4.26 37.73
N GLY A 446 -2.41 5.56 37.45
CA GLY A 446 -2.09 6.60 38.45
C GLY A 446 -3.02 6.54 39.66
N GLY A 447 -4.33 6.34 39.43
CA GLY A 447 -5.31 6.13 40.50
C GLY A 447 -4.96 4.99 41.47
N GLU A 448 -4.48 3.85 40.98
CA GLU A 448 -4.02 2.75 41.85
C GLU A 448 -2.75 3.13 42.62
N SER A 449 -1.79 3.77 41.95
CA SER A 449 -0.56 4.26 42.58
C SER A 449 -0.88 5.26 43.69
N MET A 450 -1.82 6.18 43.48
CA MET A 450 -2.29 7.12 44.50
C MET A 450 -3.00 6.43 45.65
N ALA A 451 -3.83 5.41 45.38
CA ALA A 451 -4.46 4.63 46.42
C ALA A 451 -3.42 3.90 47.30
N VAL A 452 -2.37 3.35 46.70
CA VAL A 452 -1.24 2.75 47.41
C VAL A 452 -0.48 3.80 48.22
N ALA A 453 -0.15 4.96 47.62
CA ALA A 453 0.55 6.05 48.29
C ALA A 453 -0.20 6.56 49.52
N VAL A 454 -1.52 6.81 49.38
CA VAL A 454 -2.38 7.21 50.50
C VAL A 454 -2.39 6.15 51.59
N ARG A 455 -2.50 4.86 51.24
CA ARG A 455 -2.46 3.76 52.21
C ARG A 455 -1.14 3.73 52.99
N ILE A 456 -0.01 3.88 52.29
CA ILE A 456 1.32 3.93 52.92
C ILE A 456 1.44 5.16 53.83
N ALA A 457 1.05 6.34 53.35
CA ALA A 457 1.12 7.59 54.11
C ALA A 457 0.26 7.56 55.37
N ARG A 458 -0.95 7.00 55.30
CA ARG A 458 -1.83 6.81 56.47
C ARG A 458 -1.23 5.81 57.46
N ALA A 459 -0.75 4.67 56.98
CA ALA A 459 -0.13 3.65 57.84
C ALA A 459 1.11 4.18 58.57
N HIS A 460 1.89 5.03 57.92
CA HIS A 460 3.07 5.65 58.53
C HIS A 460 2.73 6.80 59.49
N SER A 461 1.79 7.68 59.12
CA SER A 461 1.52 8.93 59.87
C SER A 461 0.39 8.83 60.90
N GLY A 462 -0.49 7.83 60.80
CA GLY A 462 -1.71 7.71 61.60
C GLY A 462 -2.78 8.77 61.31
N ARG A 463 -2.64 9.55 60.22
CA ARG A 463 -3.56 10.65 59.88
C ARG A 463 -4.61 10.20 58.87
N ASP A 464 -5.89 10.41 59.16
CA ASP A 464 -6.97 10.02 58.25
C ASP A 464 -7.20 10.98 57.10
N ARG A 465 -6.93 12.27 57.31
CA ARG A 465 -7.22 13.32 56.31
C ARG A 465 -6.06 13.43 55.32
N VAL A 466 -6.41 13.38 54.04
CA VAL A 466 -5.48 13.59 52.91
C VAL A 466 -5.93 14.84 52.18
N ALA A 467 -5.03 15.81 52.06
CA ALA A 467 -5.23 16.96 51.18
C ALA A 467 -4.85 16.55 49.75
N PHE A 468 -5.68 16.90 48.76
CA PHE A 468 -5.43 16.60 47.35
C PHE A 468 -5.54 17.87 46.51
N CYS A 469 -4.74 17.98 45.45
CA CYS A 469 -4.82 19.05 44.46
C CYS A 469 -4.31 18.56 43.10
N GLY A 470 -5.07 18.79 42.03
CA GLY A 470 -4.64 18.48 40.65
C GLY A 470 -4.87 17.03 40.20
N TYR A 471 -4.35 16.72 39.02
CA TYR A 471 -4.47 15.42 38.35
C TYR A 471 -3.28 14.52 38.71
N HIS A 472 -3.53 13.24 39.01
CA HIS A 472 -2.52 12.29 39.49
C HIS A 472 -2.48 10.98 38.68
N GLY A 473 -2.94 11.04 37.43
CA GLY A 473 -2.99 9.90 36.51
C GLY A 473 -4.30 9.13 36.56
#